data_AF-A0A1Q9VQQ9-F1
#
_entry.id   AF-A0A1Q9VQQ9-F1
#
_cell.length_a   1.000
_cell.length_b   1.000
_cell.length_c   1.000
_cell.angle_alpha   90.00
_cell.angle_beta   90.00
_cell.angle_gamma   90.00
#
_symmetry.space_group_name_H-M   'P 1'
#
loop_
_entity.id
_entity.type
_entity.pdbx_description
1 polymer ?
#
loop_
_entity_poly.entity_id
_entity_poly.type
_entity_poly.pdbx_seq_one_letter_code
_entity_poly.pdbx_strand_id
1 'polypeptide(L)'
;MALVLPWTVSEVARLRWAATATIITGFLAVGTTLSRGNILACGVLVVVWAFAISRRRFSGRAFGIVLLAGAASVPFLGTLLVRFRLDPDGGSRPELMRAAVEQLQRSPWWGTGPNSYVEVVGRFDTATAYGLPVHNAALLLLCELGVVLTLPLAAFLVVAAGRTLAARRSSDRFASASAAALLACASRVWSSSGPGGACSRGPCS
;
A
#
# COMPACT_ATOMS: atom_id res chain seq x y z
N MET A 1 -1.73 -8.15 7.67
CA MET A 1 -2.04 -7.65 9.03
C MET A 1 -3.52 -7.33 9.22
N ALA A 2 -4.13 -6.48 8.38
CA ALA A 2 -5.53 -6.05 8.56
C ALA A 2 -6.58 -7.19 8.67
N LEU A 3 -6.39 -8.27 7.90
CA LEU A 3 -7.29 -9.44 7.89
C LEU A 3 -7.34 -10.20 9.22
N VAL A 4 -6.31 -10.09 10.05
CA VAL A 4 -6.13 -10.89 11.28
C VAL A 4 -6.61 -10.13 12.52
N LEU A 5 -6.86 -8.83 12.39
CA LEU A 5 -7.31 -7.96 13.48
C LEU A 5 -8.60 -8.43 14.18
N PRO A 6 -9.66 -8.91 13.48
CA PRO A 6 -10.87 -9.44 14.12
C PRO A 6 -10.60 -10.64 15.04
N TRP A 7 -9.59 -11.46 14.72
CA TRP A 7 -9.27 -12.67 15.48
C TRP A 7 -8.60 -12.38 16.83
N THR A 8 -8.16 -11.15 17.07
CA THR A 8 -7.64 -10.71 18.38
C THR A 8 -8.72 -10.71 19.47
N VAL A 9 -10.00 -10.67 19.10
CA VAL A 9 -11.15 -10.67 20.01
C VAL A 9 -11.77 -12.06 20.20
N SER A 10 -11.24 -13.09 19.53
CA SER A 10 -11.74 -14.46 19.65
C SER A 10 -11.58 -15.01 21.07
N GLU A 11 -12.56 -15.81 21.51
CA GLU A 11 -12.52 -16.52 22.80
C GLU A 11 -11.43 -17.60 22.80
N VAL A 12 -11.13 -18.17 21.63
CA VAL A 12 -10.15 -19.23 21.47
C VAL A 12 -8.73 -18.69 21.64
N ALA A 13 -8.06 -19.09 22.73
CA ALA A 13 -6.74 -18.60 23.12
C ALA A 13 -5.68 -18.78 22.02
N ARG A 14 -5.69 -19.93 21.30
CA ARG A 14 -4.73 -20.21 20.21
C ARG A 14 -4.86 -19.22 19.04
N LEU A 15 -6.10 -18.94 18.60
CA LEU A 15 -6.38 -17.99 17.52
C LEU A 15 -5.95 -16.57 17.92
N ARG A 16 -6.20 -16.18 19.17
CA ARG A 16 -5.77 -14.89 19.69
C ARG A 16 -4.25 -14.77 19.73
N TRP A 17 -3.55 -15.80 20.20
CA TRP A 17 -2.08 -15.80 20.25
C TRP A 17 -1.47 -15.75 18.85
N ALA A 18 -2.00 -16.54 17.90
CA ALA A 18 -1.58 -16.50 16.50
C ALA A 18 -1.83 -15.12 15.87
N ALA A 19 -2.97 -14.48 16.17
CA ALA A 19 -3.28 -13.15 15.69
C ALA A 19 -2.30 -12.09 16.23
N THR A 20 -2.04 -12.11 17.54
CA THR A 20 -1.07 -11.21 18.17
C THR A 20 0.35 -11.44 17.64
N ALA A 21 0.78 -12.69 17.50
CA ALA A 21 2.08 -13.03 16.93
C ALA A 21 2.20 -12.50 15.48
N THR A 22 1.16 -12.67 14.66
CA THR A 22 1.14 -12.13 13.29
C THR A 22 1.22 -10.60 13.26
N ILE A 23 0.60 -9.92 14.23
CA ILE A 23 0.70 -8.45 14.36
C ILE A 23 2.14 -8.07 14.75
N ILE A 24 2.75 -8.74 15.73
CA ILE A 24 4.12 -8.46 16.15
C ILE A 24 5.09 -8.71 15.00
N THR A 25 5.02 -9.89 14.37
CA THR A 25 5.88 -10.24 13.23
C THR A 25 5.70 -9.29 12.06
N GLY A 26 4.46 -8.89 11.75
CA GLY A 26 4.21 -7.92 10.69
C GLY A 26 4.74 -6.52 11.04
N PHE A 27 4.69 -6.09 12.31
CA PHE A 27 5.31 -4.83 12.74
C PHE A 27 6.83 -4.88 12.64
N LEU A 28 7.44 -6.00 13.03
CA LEU A 28 8.88 -6.20 12.86
C LEU A 28 9.27 -6.16 11.38
N ALA A 29 8.54 -6.88 10.53
CA ALA A 29 8.77 -6.88 9.08
C ALA A 29 8.57 -5.49 8.45
N VAL A 30 7.57 -4.72 8.90
CA VAL A 30 7.38 -3.34 8.44
C VAL A 30 8.49 -2.42 8.98
N GLY A 31 8.90 -2.62 10.24
CA GLY A 31 9.98 -1.88 10.88
C GLY A 31 11.31 -2.04 10.15
N THR A 32 11.63 -3.25 9.68
CA THR A 32 12.85 -3.51 8.90
C THR A 32 12.82 -2.85 7.52
N THR A 33 11.66 -2.59 6.93
CA THR A 33 11.58 -1.79 5.68
C THR A 33 11.97 -0.33 5.88
N LEU A 34 11.96 0.17 7.13
CA LEU A 34 12.26 1.55 7.50
C LEU A 34 11.43 2.59 6.72
N SER A 35 10.27 2.18 6.18
CA SER A 35 9.36 3.06 5.45
C SER A 35 8.52 3.88 6.43
N ARG A 36 8.82 5.17 6.53
CA ARG A 36 8.11 6.15 7.39
C ARG A 36 6.60 6.07 7.18
N GLY A 37 6.17 6.00 5.92
CA GLY A 37 4.76 5.93 5.54
C GLY A 37 4.09 4.63 5.99
N ASN A 38 4.75 3.49 5.85
CA ASN A 38 4.18 2.20 6.24
C ASN A 38 4.02 2.09 7.75
N ILE A 39 4.97 2.62 8.53
CA ILE A 39 4.90 2.63 9.99
C ILE A 39 3.72 3.49 10.47
N LEU A 40 3.58 4.70 9.91
CA LEU A 40 2.44 5.57 10.20
C LEU A 40 1.11 4.92 9.79
N ALA A 41 1.03 4.33 8.60
CA ALA A 41 -0.17 3.66 8.13
C ALA A 41 -0.55 2.47 9.04
N CYS A 42 0.42 1.66 9.47
CA CYS A 42 0.18 0.57 10.41
C CYS A 42 -0.27 1.09 11.78
N GLY A 43 0.35 2.14 12.29
CA GLY A 43 -0.04 2.78 13.54
C GLY A 43 -1.47 3.32 13.50
N VAL A 44 -1.80 4.09 12.47
CA VAL A 44 -3.17 4.62 12.25
C VAL A 44 -4.17 3.47 12.12
N LEU A 45 -3.84 2.42 11.37
CA LEU A 45 -4.71 1.25 11.22
C LEU A 45 -4.99 0.57 12.58
N VAL A 46 -3.95 0.37 13.41
CA VAL A 46 -4.11 -0.22 14.76
C VAL A 46 -4.96 0.68 15.65
N VAL A 47 -4.75 2.00 15.61
CA VAL A 47 -5.53 2.97 16.39
C VAL A 47 -7.00 2.97 15.93
N VAL A 48 -7.25 3.09 14.62
CA VAL A 48 -8.61 3.04 14.04
C VAL A 48 -9.29 1.72 14.41
N TRP A 49 -8.57 0.61 14.36
CA TRP A 49 -9.09 -0.70 14.77
C TRP A 49 -9.43 -0.76 16.26
N ALA A 50 -8.55 -0.26 17.13
CA ALA A 50 -8.78 -0.18 18.57
C ALA A 50 -10.03 0.65 18.88
N PHE A 51 -10.20 1.79 18.22
CA PHE A 51 -11.41 2.62 18.33
C PHE A 51 -12.66 1.93 17.75
N ALA A 52 -12.54 1.20 16.64
CA ALA A 52 -13.64 0.49 16.02
C ALA A 52 -14.19 -0.63 16.92
N ILE A 53 -13.32 -1.38 17.61
CA ILE A 53 -13.73 -2.36 18.64
C ILE A 53 -14.36 -1.63 19.84
N SER A 54 -13.82 -0.48 20.21
CA SER A 54 -14.18 0.24 21.43
C SER A 54 -15.51 0.99 21.38
N ARG A 55 -16.31 0.87 20.30
CA ARG A 55 -17.59 1.61 20.11
C ARG A 55 -18.62 1.51 21.24
N ARG A 56 -18.45 0.61 22.22
CA ARG A 56 -19.34 0.53 23.40
C ARG A 56 -18.68 0.76 24.76
N ARG A 57 -17.34 0.69 24.89
CA ARG A 57 -16.55 0.95 26.11
C ARG A 57 -15.05 0.83 25.77
N PHE A 58 -14.23 1.75 26.27
CA PHE A 58 -12.77 1.65 26.24
C PHE A 58 -12.34 0.40 27.01
N SER A 59 -12.20 -0.71 26.29
CA SER A 59 -11.67 -1.95 26.86
C SER A 59 -10.17 -1.76 27.07
N GLY A 60 -9.67 -2.04 28.28
CA GLY A 60 -8.22 -2.04 28.56
C GLY A 60 -7.41 -2.92 27.58
N ARG A 61 -8.08 -3.86 26.89
CA ARG A 61 -7.48 -4.67 25.82
C ARG A 61 -7.13 -3.86 24.57
N ALA A 62 -8.00 -2.95 24.13
CA ALA A 62 -7.75 -2.08 22.99
C ALA A 62 -6.55 -1.17 23.27
N PHE A 63 -6.50 -0.61 24.49
CA PHE A 63 -5.35 0.16 24.97
C PHE A 63 -4.08 -0.69 25.02
N GLY A 64 -4.15 -1.92 25.52
CA GLY A 64 -3.01 -2.85 25.57
C GLY A 64 -2.43 -3.18 24.19
N ILE A 65 -3.26 -3.34 23.15
CA ILE A 65 -2.78 -3.57 21.78
C ILE A 65 -2.06 -2.35 21.22
N VAL A 66 -2.60 -1.14 21.43
CA VAL A 66 -1.95 0.11 21.00
C VAL A 66 -0.62 0.30 21.74
N LEU A 67 -0.61 0.07 23.06
CA LEU A 67 0.61 0.16 23.87
C LEU A 67 1.66 -0.85 23.42
N LEU A 68 1.25 -2.09 23.13
CA LEU A 68 2.15 -3.14 22.64
C LEU A 68 2.72 -2.80 21.26
N ALA A 69 1.89 -2.29 20.34
CA ALA A 69 2.35 -1.85 19.03
C ALA A 69 3.32 -0.65 19.12
N GLY A 70 3.05 0.29 20.03
CA GLY A 70 3.94 1.40 20.35
C GLY A 70 5.28 0.91 20.92
N ALA A 71 5.24 0.01 21.91
CA ALA A 71 6.43 -0.59 22.51
C ALA A 71 7.27 -1.37 21.48
N ALA A 72 6.63 -2.12 20.59
CA ALA A 72 7.30 -2.84 19.51
C ALA A 72 7.99 -1.90 18.49
N SER A 73 7.58 -0.63 18.43
CA SER A 73 8.17 0.38 17.53
C SER A 73 9.37 1.10 18.13
N VAL A 74 9.54 1.07 19.47
CA VAL A 74 10.64 1.74 20.19
C VAL A 74 12.05 1.41 19.66
N PRO A 75 12.44 0.14 19.41
CA PRO A 75 13.79 -0.17 18.96
C PRO A 75 14.15 0.45 17.60
N PHE A 76 13.15 0.78 16.78
CA PHE A 76 13.35 1.39 15.47
C PHE A 76 13.42 2.93 15.53
N LEU A 77 13.08 3.54 16.67
CA LEU A 77 12.95 5.00 16.79
C LEU A 77 14.27 5.72 16.51
N GLY A 78 15.40 5.18 16.98
CA GLY A 78 16.72 5.72 16.70
C GLY A 78 17.06 5.73 15.21
N THR A 79 16.87 4.61 14.52
CA THR A 79 17.11 4.49 13.08
C THR A 79 16.19 5.39 12.27
N LEU A 80 14.92 5.53 12.68
CA LEU A 80 13.98 6.44 12.05
C LEU A 80 14.42 7.90 12.21
N LEU A 81 14.83 8.33 13.41
CA LEU A 81 15.31 9.69 13.66
C LEU A 81 16.55 10.02 12.83
N VAL A 82 17.52 9.11 12.75
CA VAL A 82 18.71 9.29 11.91
C VAL A 82 18.28 9.42 10.45
N ARG A 83 17.37 8.57 9.98
CA ARG A 83 16.86 8.65 8.61
C ARG A 83 16.12 9.95 8.34
N PHE A 84 15.33 10.46 9.29
CA PHE A 84 14.65 11.77 9.17
C PHE A 84 15.63 12.94 9.09
N ARG A 85 16.77 12.86 9.79
CA ARG A 85 17.81 13.89 9.74
C ARG A 85 18.62 13.85 8.44
N LEU A 86 18.97 12.65 7.98
CA LEU A 86 19.75 12.48 6.75
C LEU A 86 18.97 12.83 5.49
N ASP A 87 17.65 12.69 5.55
CA ASP A 87 16.81 12.84 4.38
C ASP A 87 15.44 13.45 4.74
N PRO A 88 15.40 14.75 5.08
CA PRO A 88 14.17 15.42 5.52
C PRO A 88 13.09 15.36 4.43
N ASP A 89 13.47 15.49 3.17
CA ASP A 89 12.55 15.55 2.02
C ASP A 89 12.16 14.17 1.46
N GLY A 90 12.79 13.09 1.94
CA GLY A 90 12.45 11.72 1.57
C GLY A 90 13.06 11.26 0.24
N GLY A 91 14.21 11.81 -0.11
CA GLY A 91 15.13 11.33 -1.14
C GLY A 91 14.81 11.96 -2.47
N SER A 92 14.89 11.16 -3.54
CA SER A 92 14.50 11.55 -4.89
C SER A 92 12.98 11.75 -5.07
N ARG A 93 12.18 11.71 -4.00
CA ARG A 93 10.71 11.85 -4.09
C ARG A 93 10.25 13.17 -4.70
N PRO A 94 10.77 14.35 -4.30
CA PRO A 94 10.37 15.61 -4.91
C PRO A 94 10.77 15.69 -6.39
N GLU A 95 11.95 15.16 -6.73
CA GLU A 95 12.46 15.11 -8.11
C GLU A 95 11.58 14.23 -8.99
N LEU A 96 11.28 13.00 -8.56
CA LEU A 96 10.39 12.09 -9.28
C LEU A 96 8.98 12.70 -9.41
N MET A 97 8.46 13.33 -8.36
CA MET A 97 7.15 14.00 -8.41
C MET A 97 7.14 15.14 -9.42
N ARG A 98 8.21 15.93 -9.47
CA ARG A 98 8.39 17.01 -10.45
C ARG A 98 8.45 16.46 -11.87
N ALA A 99 9.20 15.38 -12.09
CA ALA A 99 9.29 14.71 -13.39
C ALA A 99 7.92 14.21 -13.88
N ALA A 100 7.10 13.63 -12.99
CA ALA A 100 5.75 13.22 -13.34
C ALA A 100 4.84 14.40 -13.67
N VAL A 101 4.91 15.51 -12.92
CA VAL A 101 4.15 16.72 -13.23
C VAL A 101 4.57 17.29 -14.58
N GLU A 102 5.87 17.31 -14.88
CA GLU A 102 6.38 17.74 -16.18
C GLU A 102 5.91 16.83 -17.32
N GLN A 103 5.91 15.51 -17.11
CA GLN A 103 5.35 14.56 -18.09
C GLN A 103 3.85 14.80 -18.33
N LEU A 104 3.11 15.09 -17.25
CA LEU A 104 1.68 15.38 -17.33
C LEU A 104 1.41 16.69 -18.09
N GLN A 105 2.27 17.71 -17.94
CA GLN A 105 2.19 18.94 -18.73
C GLN A 105 2.46 18.71 -20.22
N ARG A 106 3.36 17.77 -20.55
CA ARG A 106 3.69 17.43 -21.95
C ARG A 106 2.61 16.60 -22.64
N SER A 107 1.96 15.69 -21.93
CA SER A 107 1.01 14.73 -22.51
C SER A 107 -0.21 14.45 -21.62
N PRO A 108 -1.02 15.47 -21.29
CA PRO A 108 -2.07 15.33 -20.27
C PRO A 108 -3.18 14.36 -20.69
N TRP A 109 -3.48 14.26 -21.98
CA TRP A 109 -4.68 13.55 -22.45
C TRP A 109 -4.49 12.05 -22.58
N TRP A 110 -3.38 11.61 -23.19
CA TRP A 110 -3.16 10.22 -23.62
C TRP A 110 -2.06 9.50 -22.84
N GLY A 111 -1.27 10.21 -22.03
CA GLY A 111 -0.18 9.64 -21.25
C GLY A 111 0.96 9.04 -22.10
N THR A 112 1.84 8.29 -21.45
CA THR A 112 2.99 7.60 -22.09
C THR A 112 2.67 6.22 -22.66
N GLY A 113 1.52 5.66 -22.30
CA GLY A 113 1.22 4.23 -22.46
C GLY A 113 1.55 3.42 -21.19
N PRO A 114 0.87 2.28 -21.00
CA PRO A 114 1.02 1.43 -19.82
C PRO A 114 2.43 0.86 -19.74
N ASN A 115 3.00 0.85 -18.52
CA ASN A 115 4.33 0.33 -18.23
C ASN A 115 5.46 0.97 -19.07
N SER A 116 5.21 2.15 -19.65
CA SER A 116 6.17 2.87 -20.51
C SER A 116 6.69 4.14 -19.86
N TYR A 117 6.24 4.46 -18.63
CA TYR A 117 6.59 5.70 -17.93
C TYR A 117 8.10 5.88 -17.81
N VAL A 118 8.81 4.88 -17.29
CA VAL A 118 10.26 4.95 -17.04
C VAL A 118 11.04 5.12 -18.34
N GLU A 119 10.64 4.43 -19.40
CA GLU A 119 11.31 4.51 -20.70
C GLU A 119 11.14 5.89 -21.35
N VAL A 120 9.94 6.49 -21.26
CA VAL A 120 9.66 7.79 -21.87
C VAL A 120 10.21 8.93 -21.02
N VAL A 121 9.95 8.92 -19.71
CA VAL A 121 10.35 9.99 -18.79
C VAL A 121 11.84 9.96 -18.48
N GLY A 122 12.45 8.77 -18.45
CA GLY A 122 13.89 8.62 -18.28
C GLY A 122 14.73 9.23 -19.41
N ARG A 123 14.14 9.57 -20.56
CA ARG A 123 14.83 10.28 -21.65
C ARG A 123 15.15 11.74 -21.31
N PHE A 124 14.46 12.33 -20.35
CA PHE A 124 14.60 13.75 -20.01
C PHE A 124 14.71 14.04 -18.51
N ASP A 125 14.47 13.07 -17.64
CA ASP A 125 14.68 13.18 -16.20
C ASP A 125 15.70 12.13 -15.72
N THR A 126 16.78 12.59 -15.08
CA THR A 126 17.88 11.73 -14.63
C THR A 126 17.46 10.81 -13.48
N ALA A 127 16.59 11.28 -12.58
CA ALA A 127 16.11 10.47 -11.46
C ALA A 127 15.30 9.26 -11.95
N THR A 128 14.45 9.47 -12.96
CA THR A 128 13.66 8.40 -13.59
C THR A 128 14.53 7.50 -14.49
N ALA A 129 15.60 8.03 -15.08
CA ALA A 129 16.55 7.25 -15.90
C ALA A 129 17.23 6.11 -15.14
N TYR A 130 17.35 6.21 -13.80
CA TYR A 130 17.82 5.12 -12.93
C TYR A 130 16.81 3.97 -12.76
N GLY A 131 15.68 4.00 -13.48
CA GLY A 131 14.67 2.96 -13.41
C GLY A 131 13.66 3.15 -12.28
N LEU A 132 13.62 4.33 -11.66
CA LEU A 132 12.76 4.60 -10.51
C LEU A 132 11.46 5.28 -10.96
N PRO A 133 10.30 4.62 -10.86
CA PRO A 133 9.02 5.26 -11.15
C PRO A 133 8.59 6.19 -10.01
N VAL A 134 7.60 7.04 -10.31
CA VAL A 134 6.95 7.85 -9.27
C VAL A 134 6.27 6.95 -8.24
N HIS A 135 6.52 7.24 -6.97
CA HIS A 135 5.98 6.48 -5.83
C HIS A 135 4.49 6.73 -5.56
N ASN A 136 3.83 7.62 -6.32
CA ASN A 136 2.40 7.87 -6.23
C ASN A 136 1.69 7.09 -7.34
N ALA A 137 1.07 5.96 -6.97
CA ALA A 137 0.40 5.08 -7.94
C ALA A 137 -0.71 5.78 -8.73
N ALA A 138 -1.43 6.73 -8.13
CA ALA A 138 -2.48 7.48 -8.84
C ALA A 138 -1.88 8.44 -9.87
N LEU A 139 -0.77 9.09 -9.53
CA LEU A 139 -0.06 9.97 -10.45
C LEU A 139 0.62 9.18 -11.56
N LEU A 140 1.22 8.03 -11.23
CA LEU A 140 1.80 7.12 -12.23
C LEU A 140 0.74 6.63 -13.20
N LEU A 141 -0.42 6.18 -12.70
CA LEU A 141 -1.55 5.78 -13.53
C LEU A 141 -2.00 6.92 -14.45
N LEU A 142 -2.06 8.14 -13.92
CA LEU A 142 -2.42 9.34 -14.68
C LEU A 142 -1.39 9.68 -15.76
N CYS A 143 -0.09 9.56 -15.47
CA CYS A 143 0.97 9.79 -16.45
C CYS A 143 1.02 8.69 -17.53
N GLU A 144 0.69 7.44 -17.21
CA GLU A 144 0.70 6.33 -18.16
C GLU A 144 -0.53 6.31 -19.06
N LEU A 145 -1.73 6.49 -18.50
CA LEU A 145 -2.99 6.37 -19.22
C LEU A 145 -3.53 7.72 -19.72
N GLY A 146 -3.07 8.82 -19.14
CA GLY A 146 -3.62 10.15 -19.39
C GLY A 146 -5.00 10.37 -18.75
N VAL A 147 -5.47 11.61 -18.78
CA VAL A 147 -6.75 12.02 -18.19
C VAL A 147 -7.93 11.28 -18.83
N VAL A 148 -7.87 11.02 -20.15
CA VAL A 148 -8.98 10.43 -20.92
C VAL A 148 -9.32 9.03 -20.44
N LEU A 149 -8.32 8.21 -20.12
CA LEU A 149 -8.52 6.84 -19.66
C LEU A 149 -8.58 6.74 -18.12
N THR A 150 -7.85 7.60 -17.42
CA THR A 150 -7.80 7.58 -15.95
C THR A 150 -9.13 7.98 -15.32
N LEU A 151 -9.82 8.99 -15.85
CA LEU A 151 -11.08 9.47 -15.26
C LEU A 151 -12.22 8.43 -15.34
N PRO A 152 -12.52 7.79 -16.49
CA PRO A 152 -13.53 6.74 -16.56
C PRO A 152 -13.20 5.54 -15.66
N LEU A 153 -11.92 5.14 -15.61
CA LEU A 153 -11.46 4.06 -14.75
C LEU A 153 -11.66 4.41 -13.26
N ALA A 154 -11.27 5.61 -12.85
CA ALA A 154 -11.47 6.09 -11.48
C ALA A 154 -12.96 6.14 -11.13
N ALA A 155 -13.80 6.66 -12.03
CA ALA A 155 -15.25 6.69 -11.83
C ALA A 155 -15.84 5.28 -11.67
N PHE A 156 -15.43 4.33 -12.50
CA PHE A 156 -15.84 2.92 -12.39
C PHE A 156 -15.44 2.32 -11.04
N LEU A 157 -14.19 2.54 -10.60
CA LEU A 157 -13.70 2.04 -9.31
C LEU A 157 -14.47 2.64 -8.13
N VAL A 158 -14.77 3.94 -8.18
CA VAL A 158 -15.56 4.63 -7.14
C VAL A 158 -16.98 4.07 -7.08
N VAL A 159 -17.64 3.86 -8.22
CA VAL A 159 -18.99 3.29 -8.27
C VAL A 159 -18.99 1.84 -7.76
N ALA A 160 -18.01 1.03 -8.16
CA ALA A 160 -17.87 -0.34 -7.68
C ALA A 160 -17.62 -0.40 -6.17
N ALA A 161 -16.73 0.45 -5.65
CA ALA A 161 -16.49 0.59 -4.21
C ALA A 161 -17.75 1.05 -3.45
N GLY A 162 -18.46 2.05 -3.98
CA GLY A 162 -19.72 2.54 -3.40
C GLY A 162 -20.79 1.46 -3.32
N ARG A 163 -20.97 0.67 -4.39
CA ARG A 163 -21.93 -0.44 -4.44
C ARG A 163 -21.56 -1.57 -3.49
N THR A 164 -20.29 -1.94 -3.40
CA THR A 164 -19.84 -2.97 -2.44
C THR A 164 -20.01 -2.50 -0.99
N LEU A 165 -19.77 -1.22 -0.70
CA LEU A 165 -20.03 -0.64 0.63
C LEU A 165 -21.52 -0.57 0.94
N ALA A 166 -22.37 -0.21 -0.02
CA ALA A 166 -23.82 -0.20 0.13
C ALA A 166 -24.37 -1.61 0.38
N ALA A 167 -23.92 -2.61 -0.39
CA ALA A 167 -24.29 -4.01 -0.22
C ALA A 167 -23.84 -4.59 1.14
N ARG A 168 -22.72 -4.10 1.71
CA ARG A 168 -22.32 -4.46 3.08
C ARG A 168 -23.24 -3.90 4.14
N ARG A 169 -23.90 -2.76 3.89
CA ARG A 169 -24.88 -2.16 4.81
C ARG A 169 -26.22 -2.90 4.79
N SER A 170 -26.55 -3.61 3.71
CA SER A 170 -27.82 -4.34 3.56
C SER A 170 -27.82 -5.78 4.10
N SER A 171 -26.76 -6.22 4.80
CA SER A 171 -26.74 -7.50 5.55
C SER A 171 -26.87 -8.79 4.73
N ASP A 172 -26.47 -8.79 3.46
CA ASP A 172 -26.36 -10.03 2.68
C ASP A 172 -24.96 -10.63 2.82
N ARG A 173 -24.90 -11.80 3.49
CA ARG A 173 -23.66 -12.56 3.77
C ARG A 173 -22.86 -12.92 2.51
N PHE A 174 -23.50 -12.88 1.33
CA PHE A 174 -22.90 -13.13 0.02
C PHE A 174 -21.94 -12.04 -0.47
N ALA A 175 -22.11 -10.78 -0.06
CA ALA A 175 -21.25 -9.66 -0.48
C ALA A 175 -19.84 -9.71 0.14
N SER A 176 -19.65 -10.51 1.19
CA SER A 176 -18.35 -10.74 1.82
C SER A 176 -17.42 -11.61 0.95
N ALA A 177 -17.99 -12.56 0.20
CA ALA A 177 -17.24 -13.49 -0.63
C ALA A 177 -16.69 -12.84 -1.92
N SER A 178 -17.47 -11.98 -2.57
CA SER A 178 -17.06 -11.25 -3.77
C SER A 178 -16.03 -10.15 -3.48
N ALA A 179 -16.11 -9.50 -2.31
CA ALA A 179 -15.06 -8.58 -1.86
C ALA A 179 -13.76 -9.31 -1.50
N ALA A 180 -13.83 -10.52 -0.92
CA ALA A 180 -12.67 -11.36 -0.68
C ALA A 180 -12.05 -11.87 -2.00
N ALA A 181 -12.87 -12.20 -3.00
CA ALA A 181 -12.42 -12.62 -4.32
C ALA A 181 -11.69 -11.49 -5.07
N LEU A 182 -12.21 -10.25 -5.03
CA LEU A 182 -11.54 -9.09 -5.66
C LEU A 182 -10.20 -8.76 -4.99
N LEU A 183 -10.11 -8.87 -3.66
CA LEU A 183 -8.85 -8.70 -2.93
C LEU A 183 -7.85 -9.83 -3.24
N ALA A 184 -8.33 -11.07 -3.40
CA ALA A 184 -7.50 -12.20 -3.80
C ALA A 184 -6.98 -12.04 -5.24
N CYS A 185 -7.81 -11.59 -6.18
CA CYS A 185 -7.40 -11.34 -7.55
C CYS A 185 -6.40 -10.17 -7.65
N ALA A 186 -6.64 -9.07 -6.94
CA ALA A 186 -5.72 -7.93 -6.91
C ALA A 186 -4.33 -8.31 -6.36
N SER A 187 -4.28 -9.18 -5.34
CA SER A 187 -3.02 -9.65 -4.76
C SER A 187 -2.22 -10.55 -5.72
N ARG A 188 -2.89 -11.28 -6.61
CA ARG A 188 -2.26 -12.21 -7.54
C ARG A 188 -1.68 -11.50 -8.78
N VAL A 189 -2.29 -10.40 -9.21
CA VAL A 189 -1.78 -9.55 -10.32
C VAL A 189 -0.47 -8.85 -9.94
N TRP A 190 -0.31 -8.45 -8.68
CA TRP A 190 0.95 -7.87 -8.20
C TRP A 190 2.08 -8.90 -8.11
N SER A 191 1.76 -10.17 -7.83
CA SER A 191 2.77 -11.24 -7.74
C SER A 191 3.38 -11.61 -9.10
N SER A 192 2.74 -11.28 -10.22
CA SER A 192 3.21 -11.64 -11.56
C SER A 192 4.05 -10.57 -12.26
N SER A 193 4.17 -9.37 -11.69
CA SER A 193 4.96 -8.25 -12.24
C SER A 193 6.37 -8.15 -11.65
N GLY A 194 6.94 -9.27 -11.19
CA GLY A 194 8.36 -9.36 -10.84
C GLY A 194 9.24 -9.28 -12.10
N PRO A 195 10.28 -8.41 -12.14
CA PRO A 195 11.21 -8.33 -13.26
C PRO A 195 12.20 -9.49 -13.14
N GLY A 196 12.05 -10.54 -13.95
CA GLY A 196 12.99 -11.67 -13.86
C GLY A 196 12.64 -12.90 -14.68
N GLY A 197 12.47 -12.74 -15.98
CA GLY A 197 12.30 -13.86 -16.92
C GLY A 197 13.05 -13.61 -18.23
N ALA A 198 14.27 -13.06 -18.14
CA ALA A 198 15.15 -12.96 -19.30
C ALA A 198 15.54 -14.37 -19.74
N CYS A 199 14.92 -14.84 -20.84
CA CYS A 199 15.30 -16.02 -21.58
C CYS A 199 16.77 -15.91 -22.03
N SER A 200 17.68 -16.61 -21.34
CA SER A 200 18.99 -16.95 -21.86
C SER A 200 18.86 -18.08 -22.89
N ARG A 201 18.53 -17.74 -24.14
CA ARG A 201 18.79 -18.63 -25.27
C ARG A 201 20.28 -18.51 -25.62
N GLY A 202 21.08 -19.44 -25.11
CA GLY A 202 22.45 -19.65 -25.59
C GLY A 202 22.44 -20.25 -26.99
N PRO A 203 23.47 -19.98 -27.82
CA PRO A 203 23.60 -20.59 -29.13
C PRO A 203 24.01 -22.06 -28.99
N CYS A 204 23.30 -22.95 -29.69
CA CYS A 204 23.74 -24.32 -29.92
C CYS A 204 24.93 -24.29 -30.89
N SER A 205 26.08 -24.72 -30.39
CA SER A 205 27.23 -25.19 -31.17
C SER A 205 27.04 -26.63 -31.62
#